data_AF-A0A9X0ERS8-F1
#
_entry.id   AF-A0A9X0ERS8-F1
#
_cell.length_a   1.000
_cell.length_b   1.000
_cell.length_c   1.000
_cell.angle_alpha   90.00
_cell.angle_beta   90.00
_cell.angle_gamma   90.00
#
_symmetry.space_group_name_H-M   'P 1'
#
loop_
_entity.id
_entity.type
_entity.pdbx_description
1 polymer ?
#
loop_
_entity_poly.entity_id
_entity_poly.type
_entity_poly.pdbx_seq_one_letter_code
_entity_poly.pdbx_strand_id
1 'polypeptide(L)'
;TDYDIDQAANLVECISEELYPKEKMLLLDEVKNAKQLSQSRNVLQNGDFESATLGWTTSDNITIQEDDPIFKGHYLHMSGAREIDGTIFPTYIFQKIDESKLKPYTRYLVRGFVGSSKDVELVVSRYG
;
A
#
# COMPACT_ATOMS: atom_id res chain seq x y z
N THR A 1 -2.04 11.69 -2.10
CA THR A 1 -1.90 10.46 -1.30
C THR A 1 -0.71 9.69 -1.84
N ASP A 2 -0.41 8.48 -1.38
CA ASP A 2 0.66 7.67 -2.01
C ASP A 2 0.23 7.25 -3.43
N TYR A 3 -1.01 6.77 -3.55
CA TYR A 3 -1.65 6.44 -4.82
C TYR A 3 -1.61 7.57 -5.86
N ASP A 4 -1.84 8.83 -5.45
CA ASP A 4 -1.81 9.96 -6.39
C ASP A 4 -0.40 10.18 -7.01
N ILE A 5 0.67 9.81 -6.28
CA ILE A 5 2.04 9.86 -6.80
C ILE A 5 2.22 8.77 -7.87
N ASP A 6 1.64 7.59 -7.65
CA ASP A 6 1.67 6.50 -8.63
C ASP A 6 0.90 6.85 -9.90
N GLN A 7 -0.25 7.52 -9.78
CA GLN A 7 -0.99 8.02 -10.94
C GLN A 7 -0.19 9.09 -11.70
N ALA A 8 0.49 9.99 -11.01
CA ALA A 8 1.38 10.95 -11.65
C ALA A 8 2.54 10.25 -12.38
N ALA A 9 3.12 9.19 -11.80
CA ALA A 9 4.15 8.38 -12.44
C ALA A 9 3.67 7.77 -13.76
N ASN A 10 2.47 7.19 -13.76
CA ASN A 10 1.86 6.60 -14.96
C ASN A 10 1.68 7.65 -16.08
N LEU A 11 1.27 8.87 -15.73
CA LEU A 11 1.15 9.97 -16.71
C LEU A 11 2.50 10.37 -17.31
N VAL A 12 3.56 10.40 -16.49
CA VAL A 12 4.92 10.72 -16.94
C VAL A 12 5.48 9.61 -17.85
N GLU A 13 5.16 8.35 -17.57
CA GLU A 13 5.58 7.22 -18.41
C GLU A 13 5.01 7.30 -19.83
N CYS A 14 3.79 7.83 -19.98
CA CYS A 14 3.14 8.06 -21.27
C CYS A 14 3.77 9.20 -22.10
N ILE A 15 4.69 10.01 -21.55
CA ILE A 15 5.40 11.05 -22.30
C ILE A 15 6.33 10.41 -23.32
N SER A 16 6.31 10.90 -24.56
CA SER A 16 7.20 10.43 -25.63
C SER A 16 8.65 10.73 -25.29
N GLU A 17 9.46 9.67 -25.21
CA GLU A 17 10.90 9.77 -24.98
C GLU A 17 11.66 10.33 -26.19
N GLU A 18 11.13 10.16 -27.39
CA GLU A 18 11.73 10.70 -28.62
C GLU A 18 11.54 12.21 -28.74
N LEU A 19 10.35 12.71 -28.34
CA LEU A 19 10.01 14.13 -28.47
C LEU A 19 10.45 14.95 -27.26
N TYR A 20 10.40 14.38 -26.05
CA TYR A 20 10.63 15.09 -24.79
C TYR A 20 11.55 14.31 -23.81
N PRO A 21 12.75 13.89 -24.24
CA PRO A 21 13.62 13.04 -23.41
C PRO A 21 14.05 13.73 -22.11
N LYS A 22 14.35 15.04 -22.17
CA LYS A 22 14.85 15.79 -21.01
C LYS A 22 13.74 16.04 -19.99
N GLU A 23 12.57 16.47 -20.46
CA GLU A 23 11.40 16.75 -19.64
C GLU A 23 10.89 15.47 -18.97
N LYS A 24 10.82 14.36 -19.72
CA LYS A 24 10.45 13.06 -19.18
C LYS A 24 11.41 12.63 -18.06
N MET A 25 12.73 12.75 -18.28
CA MET A 25 13.73 12.40 -17.28
C MET A 25 13.59 13.24 -16.01
N LEU A 26 13.41 14.55 -16.12
CA LEU A 26 13.22 15.44 -14.97
C LEU A 26 11.96 15.09 -14.18
N LEU A 27 10.84 14.84 -14.86
CA LEU A 27 9.58 14.48 -14.21
C LEU A 27 9.66 13.12 -13.50
N LEU A 28 10.34 12.14 -14.10
CA LEU A 28 10.56 10.83 -13.47
C LEU A 28 11.38 10.96 -12.18
N ASP A 29 12.41 11.83 -12.17
CA ASP A 29 13.22 12.07 -10.99
C ASP A 29 12.40 12.71 -9.85
N GLU A 30 11.58 13.71 -10.18
CA GLU A 30 10.69 14.36 -9.21
C GLU A 30 9.63 13.40 -8.64
N VAL A 31 9.01 12.58 -9.48
CA VAL A 31 8.06 11.56 -9.03
C VAL A 31 8.73 10.52 -8.13
N LYS A 32 9.95 10.09 -8.47
CA LYS A 32 10.73 9.15 -7.66
C LYS A 32 11.07 9.75 -6.29
N ASN A 33 11.49 11.01 -6.25
CA ASN A 33 11.72 11.73 -5.00
C ASN A 33 10.44 11.83 -4.16
N ALA A 34 9.32 12.20 -4.78
CA ALA A 34 8.02 12.23 -4.10
C ALA A 34 7.63 10.87 -3.50
N LYS A 35 7.90 9.76 -4.20
CA LYS A 35 7.64 8.40 -3.70
C LYS A 35 8.53 8.08 -2.49
N GLN A 36 9.81 8.41 -2.53
CA GLN A 36 10.73 8.24 -1.39
C GLN A 36 10.29 9.05 -0.16
N LEU A 37 9.84 10.30 -0.36
CA LEU A 37 9.26 11.13 0.70
C LEU A 37 7.96 10.53 1.24
N SER A 38 7.15 9.90 0.39
CA SER A 38 5.93 9.20 0.80
C SER A 38 6.21 7.95 1.63
N GLN A 39 7.24 7.17 1.27
CA GLN A 39 7.68 6.01 2.02
C GLN A 39 8.29 6.41 3.37
N SER A 40 9.16 7.41 3.40
CA SER A 40 9.83 7.87 4.65
C SER A 40 8.86 8.44 5.69
N ARG A 41 7.74 9.05 5.28
CA ARG A 41 6.68 9.50 6.21
C ARG A 41 5.77 8.36 6.68
N ASN A 42 5.80 7.20 6.03
CA ASN A 42 4.95 6.08 6.37
C ASN A 42 5.47 5.40 7.65
N VAL A 43 4.60 5.26 8.64
CA VAL A 43 4.95 4.64 9.92
C VAL A 43 4.85 3.11 9.83
N LEU A 44 4.07 2.60 8.87
CA LEU A 44 3.96 1.19 8.58
C LEU A 44 5.28 0.68 8.00
N GLN A 45 5.76 -0.44 8.53
CA GLN A 45 6.80 -1.21 7.88
C GLN A 45 6.21 -1.88 6.66
N ASN A 46 6.91 -1.80 5.52
CA ASN A 46 6.52 -2.51 4.29
C ASN A 46 5.07 -2.20 3.88
N GLY A 47 4.70 -0.90 3.93
CA GLY A 47 3.35 -0.43 3.64
C GLY A 47 2.96 -0.44 2.15
N ASP A 48 3.93 -0.73 1.29
CA ASP A 48 3.82 -0.98 -0.15
C ASP A 48 3.79 -2.47 -0.51
N PHE A 49 3.79 -3.36 0.50
CA PHE A 49 3.69 -4.81 0.32
C PHE A 49 4.78 -5.39 -0.60
N GLU A 50 6.03 -4.94 -0.48
CA GLU A 50 7.17 -5.57 -1.16
C GLU A 50 7.39 -7.03 -0.73
N SER A 51 6.92 -7.41 0.47
CA SER A 51 7.03 -8.78 0.99
C SER A 51 5.85 -9.18 1.87
N ALA A 52 5.40 -10.44 1.80
CA ALA A 52 4.30 -10.93 2.64
C ALA A 52 4.69 -11.12 4.11
N THR A 53 5.99 -11.23 4.39
CA THR A 53 6.52 -11.64 5.70
C THR A 53 7.22 -10.53 6.46
N LEU A 54 7.40 -9.36 5.86
CA LEU A 54 8.11 -8.25 6.48
C LEU A 54 7.13 -7.32 7.20
N GLY A 55 7.04 -7.46 8.54
CA GLY A 55 6.27 -6.57 9.41
C GLY A 55 4.75 -6.81 9.47
N TRP A 56 4.19 -7.55 8.50
CA TRP A 56 2.77 -7.92 8.49
C TRP A 56 2.56 -9.31 9.09
N THR A 57 1.47 -9.46 9.85
CA THR A 57 0.92 -10.77 10.24
C THR A 57 -0.31 -11.04 9.39
N THR A 58 -0.28 -12.15 8.65
CA THR A 58 -1.30 -12.50 7.65
C THR A 58 -1.91 -13.87 7.93
N SER A 59 -3.15 -14.05 7.48
CA SER A 59 -3.76 -15.38 7.28
C SER A 59 -3.30 -16.01 5.96
N ASP A 60 -3.51 -17.32 5.79
CA ASP A 60 -3.09 -18.10 4.61
C ASP A 60 -3.69 -17.66 3.26
N ASN A 61 -4.77 -16.87 3.26
CA ASN A 61 -5.56 -16.55 2.06
C ASN A 61 -5.21 -15.22 1.41
N ILE A 62 -4.01 -14.71 1.73
CA ILE A 62 -3.51 -13.43 1.25
C ILE A 62 -2.41 -13.70 0.23
N THR A 63 -2.53 -13.04 -0.92
CA THR A 63 -1.47 -13.03 -1.92
C THR A 63 -1.05 -11.60 -2.21
N ILE A 64 0.23 -11.41 -2.48
CA ILE A 64 0.75 -10.16 -3.04
C ILE A 64 0.83 -10.38 -4.54
N GLN A 65 0.27 -9.46 -5.28
CA GLN A 65 0.23 -9.48 -6.74
C GLN A 65 0.85 -8.20 -7.28
N GLU A 66 1.22 -8.22 -8.55
CA GLU A 66 1.77 -7.10 -9.31
C GLU A 66 1.02 -6.98 -10.64
N ASP A 67 1.39 -5.99 -11.47
CA ASP A 67 0.86 -5.80 -12.83
C ASP A 67 -0.65 -5.56 -12.95
N ASP A 68 -1.26 -4.88 -11.97
CA ASP A 68 -2.66 -4.44 -12.08
C ASP A 68 -2.77 -3.03 -12.71
N PRO A 69 -3.72 -2.77 -13.63
CA PRO A 69 -3.87 -1.45 -14.25
C PRO A 69 -4.18 -0.30 -13.28
N ILE A 70 -4.74 -0.62 -12.11
CA ILE A 70 -5.15 0.33 -11.09
C ILE A 70 -3.98 0.64 -10.15
N PHE A 71 -3.17 -0.37 -9.81
CA PHE A 71 -2.09 -0.26 -8.83
C PHE A 71 -0.70 -0.26 -9.47
N LYS A 72 0.14 0.71 -9.11
CA LYS A 72 1.54 0.71 -9.53
C LYS A 72 2.39 -0.08 -8.52
N GLY A 73 2.92 -1.22 -8.95
CA GLY A 73 3.75 -2.10 -8.12
C GLY A 73 2.94 -3.16 -7.38
N HIS A 74 3.45 -3.61 -6.24
CA HIS A 74 2.82 -4.65 -5.44
C HIS A 74 1.52 -4.15 -4.79
N TYR A 75 0.52 -5.02 -4.76
CA TYR A 75 -0.73 -4.77 -4.05
C TYR A 75 -1.21 -6.02 -3.33
N LEU A 76 -2.04 -5.79 -2.32
CA LEU A 76 -2.62 -6.84 -1.50
C LEU A 76 -3.88 -7.40 -2.17
N HIS A 77 -3.90 -8.70 -2.42
CA HIS A 77 -5.09 -9.43 -2.83
C HIS A 77 -5.60 -10.31 -1.70
N MET A 78 -6.78 -9.97 -1.17
CA MET A 78 -7.43 -10.69 -0.08
C MET A 78 -8.59 -11.52 -0.61
N SER A 79 -8.50 -12.84 -0.46
CA SER A 79 -9.65 -13.72 -0.73
C SER A 79 -10.65 -13.67 0.42
N GLY A 80 -11.92 -13.97 0.15
CA GLY A 80 -12.94 -14.12 1.19
C GLY A 80 -12.56 -15.18 2.23
N ALA A 81 -13.23 -15.14 3.39
CA ALA A 81 -13.05 -16.13 4.45
C ALA A 81 -13.31 -17.55 3.92
N ARG A 82 -12.51 -18.52 4.35
CA ARG A 82 -12.70 -19.92 3.99
C ARG A 82 -13.63 -20.58 4.99
N GLU A 83 -14.56 -21.38 4.50
CA GLU A 83 -15.38 -22.26 5.34
C GLU A 83 -14.94 -23.71 5.09
N ILE A 84 -14.52 -24.38 6.15
CA ILE A 84 -14.14 -25.80 6.10
C ILE A 84 -14.89 -26.51 7.23
N ASP A 85 -15.70 -27.50 6.87
CA ASP A 85 -16.50 -28.31 7.81
C ASP A 85 -17.31 -27.46 8.81
N GLY A 86 -17.89 -26.35 8.34
CA GLY A 86 -18.70 -25.43 9.16
C GLY A 86 -17.89 -24.47 10.05
N THR A 87 -16.56 -24.50 9.98
CA THR A 87 -15.68 -23.54 10.67
C THR A 87 -15.25 -22.44 9.70
N ILE A 88 -15.49 -21.18 10.09
CA ILE A 88 -15.10 -20.00 9.31
C ILE A 88 -13.68 -19.58 9.71
N PHE A 89 -12.78 -19.54 8.74
CA PHE A 89 -11.42 -19.03 8.85
C PHE A 89 -11.35 -17.64 8.21
N PRO A 90 -11.30 -16.56 9.01
CA PRO A 90 -11.29 -15.20 8.47
C PRO A 90 -9.98 -14.92 7.74
N THR A 91 -10.06 -14.06 6.73
CA THR A 91 -8.88 -13.50 6.07
C THR A 91 -8.51 -12.19 6.76
N TYR A 92 -7.29 -12.10 7.30
CA TYR A 92 -6.83 -10.92 8.03
C TYR A 92 -5.39 -10.57 7.69
N ILE A 93 -5.11 -9.27 7.72
CA ILE A 93 -3.76 -8.71 7.72
C ILE A 93 -3.71 -7.64 8.80
N PHE A 94 -2.68 -7.66 9.64
CA PHE A 94 -2.48 -6.61 10.62
C PHE A 94 -1.00 -6.37 10.90
N GLN A 95 -0.71 -5.18 11.41
CA GLN A 95 0.61 -4.79 11.86
C GLN A 95 0.46 -4.01 13.17
N LYS A 96 1.27 -4.38 14.15
CA LYS A 96 1.41 -3.61 15.38
C LYS A 96 2.48 -2.54 15.18
N ILE A 97 2.11 -1.29 15.37
CA ILE A 97 3.06 -0.17 15.34
C ILE A 97 3.65 0.02 16.74
N ASP A 98 4.97 0.10 16.83
CA ASP A 98 5.68 0.36 18.08
C ASP A 98 5.42 1.79 18.58
N GLU A 99 5.13 1.95 19.89
CA GLU A 99 4.87 3.25 20.49
C GLU A 99 6.05 4.23 20.34
N SER A 100 7.29 3.74 20.27
CA SER A 100 8.49 4.57 20.05
C SER A 100 8.50 5.28 18.70
N LYS A 101 7.76 4.76 17.70
CA LYS A 101 7.58 5.42 16.39
C LYS A 101 6.48 6.47 16.41
N LEU A 102 5.71 6.54 17.49
CA LEU A 102 4.58 7.45 17.64
C LEU A 102 4.97 8.64 18.52
N LYS A 103 4.51 9.82 18.12
CA LYS A 103 4.68 11.06 18.87
C LYS A 103 3.53 11.22 19.85
N PRO A 104 3.78 11.69 21.08
CA PRO A 104 2.73 11.98 22.06
C PRO A 104 1.82 13.10 21.53
N TYR A 105 0.55 13.08 21.94
CA TYR A 105 -0.46 14.09 21.60
C TYR A 105 -0.61 14.39 20.10
N THR A 106 -0.27 13.41 19.26
CA THR A 106 -0.27 13.56 17.80
C THR A 106 -1.35 12.68 17.18
N ARG A 107 -2.16 13.26 16.30
CA ARG A 107 -3.14 12.51 15.50
C ARG A 107 -2.43 11.87 14.31
N TYR A 108 -2.67 10.57 14.13
CA TYR A 108 -2.20 9.80 12.98
C TYR A 108 -3.36 9.53 12.02
N LEU A 109 -3.04 9.35 10.74
CA LEU A 109 -3.99 9.04 9.69
C LEU A 109 -3.61 7.71 9.05
N VAL A 110 -4.52 6.74 9.11
CA VAL A 110 -4.42 5.50 8.34
C VAL A 110 -5.24 5.69 7.06
N ARG A 111 -4.63 5.45 5.91
CA ARG A 111 -5.28 5.52 4.60
C ARG A 111 -4.61 4.57 3.63
N GLY A 112 -5.37 4.13 2.64
CA GLY A 112 -4.90 3.35 1.51
C GLY A 112 -5.84 3.56 0.33
N PHE A 113 -5.56 2.90 -0.78
CA PHE A 113 -6.44 2.85 -1.94
C PHE A 113 -6.97 1.44 -2.11
N VAL A 114 -8.27 1.30 -2.40
CA VAL A 114 -8.96 0.01 -2.54
C VAL A 114 -9.61 0.00 -3.91
N GLY A 115 -9.12 -0.87 -4.80
CA GLY A 115 -9.62 -0.99 -6.18
C GLY A 115 -11.00 -1.64 -6.23
N SER A 116 -11.23 -2.68 -5.43
CA SER A 116 -12.54 -3.29 -5.22
C SER A 116 -12.62 -3.88 -3.81
N SER A 117 -13.82 -3.94 -3.25
CA SER A 117 -14.04 -4.54 -1.94
C SER A 117 -15.43 -5.16 -1.81
N LYS A 118 -15.49 -6.20 -1.00
CA LYS A 118 -16.72 -6.78 -0.50
C LYS A 118 -16.47 -7.25 0.93
N ASP A 119 -17.27 -6.79 1.87
CA ASP A 119 -17.20 -7.16 3.29
C ASP A 119 -15.82 -6.93 3.94
N VAL A 120 -15.11 -5.87 3.51
CA VAL A 120 -13.81 -5.47 4.06
C VAL A 120 -13.99 -4.58 5.29
N GLU A 121 -13.31 -4.92 6.37
CA GLU A 121 -13.31 -4.15 7.62
C GLU A 121 -11.90 -3.59 7.90
N LEU A 122 -11.82 -2.30 8.24
CA LEU A 122 -10.59 -1.64 8.67
C LEU A 122 -10.69 -1.31 10.16
N VAL A 123 -9.81 -1.91 10.96
CA VAL A 123 -9.75 -1.71 12.41
C VAL A 123 -8.47 -0.99 12.78
N VAL A 124 -8.60 0.07 13.60
CA VAL A 124 -7.47 0.78 14.22
C VAL A 124 -7.78 0.90 15.71
N SER A 125 -7.00 0.24 16.56
CA SER A 125 -7.15 0.33 18.01
C SER A 125 -5.81 0.68 18.67
N ARG A 126 -5.89 1.47 19.74
CA ARG A 126 -4.75 1.87 20.58
C ARG A 126 -5.08 1.85 22.07
N TYR A 127 -6.27 2.33 22.46
CA TYR A 127 -6.69 2.48 23.85
C TYR A 127 -7.97 1.70 24.22
N GLY A 128 -8.39 0.76 23.36
CA GLY A 128 -9.70 0.09 23.43
C GLY A 128 -10.47 0.36 22.16
#